data_AF-A0AAU3IYP8-F1
#
_entry.id   AF-A0AAU3IYP8-F1
#
_cell.length_a   1.000
_cell.length_b   1.000
_cell.length_c   1.000
_cell.angle_alpha   90.00
_cell.angle_beta   90.00
_cell.angle_gamma   90.00
#
_symmetry.space_group_name_H-M   'P 1'
#
loop_
_entity.id
_entity.type
_entity.pdbx_description
1 polymer ?
#
loop_
_entity_poly.entity_id
_entity_poly.type
_entity_poly.pdbx_seq_one_letter_code
_entity_poly.pdbx_strand_id
1 'polypeptide(L)' 'MLPRLDELEADLLARRQRAIDEGWRGEVEGLDLTLRFLRSKRIQAHRAAATGRVELGMPTLSRHRPGHGA' A
#
# COMPACT_ATOMS: atom_id res chain seq x y z
N MET A 1 8.83 -0.30 8.52
CA MET A 1 8.39 -0.08 7.13
C MET A 1 8.05 1.38 6.85
N LEU A 2 7.30 2.07 7.72
CA LEU A 2 6.92 3.48 7.52
C LEU A 2 8.10 4.46 7.32
N PRO A 3 9.16 4.47 8.15
CA PRO A 3 10.29 5.38 7.94
C PRO A 3 10.97 5.21 6.57
N ARG A 4 11.02 3.96 6.08
CA ARG A 4 11.60 3.65 4.77
C ARG A 4 10.80 4.23 3.61
N LEU A 5 9.47 4.39 3.76
CA LEU A 5 8.64 5.02 2.73
C LEU A 5 8.90 6.53 2.67
N ASP A 6 9.21 7.16 3.80
CA ASP A 6 9.53 8.59 3.89
C ASP A 6 10.87 8.89 3.21
N GLU A 7 11.89 8.07 3.50
CA GLU A 7 13.20 8.13 2.84
C GLU A 7 13.07 7.98 1.32
N LEU A 8 12.23 7.04 0.86
CA LEU A 8 12.02 6.80 -0.55
C LEU A 8 11.29 7.97 -1.23
N GLU A 9 10.33 8.60 -0.55
CA GLU A 9 9.64 9.78 -1.09
C GLU A 9 10.61 10.95 -1.26
N ALA A 10 11.49 11.18 -0.29
CA ALA A 10 12.52 12.22 -0.37
C ALA A 10 13.50 11.97 -1.54
N ASP A 11 13.98 10.74 -1.71
CA ASP A 11 14.87 10.39 -2.83
C ASP A 11 14.18 10.56 -4.19
N LEU A 12 12.93 10.13 -4.33
CA LEU A 12 12.16 10.29 -5.56
C LEU A 12 11.91 11.77 -5.90
N LEU A 13 11.65 12.62 -4.90
CA LEU A 13 11.52 14.06 -5.12
C LEU A 13 12.84 14.68 -5.60
N ALA A 14 13.97 14.28 -5.02
CA ALA A 14 15.28 14.77 -5.44
C ALA A 14 15.61 14.35 -6.89
N ARG A 15 15.31 13.09 -7.26
CA ARG A 15 15.48 12.60 -8.64
C ARG A 15 14.55 13.31 -9.62
N ARG A 16 13.32 13.60 -9.21
CA ARG A 16 12.37 14.34 -10.04
C ARG A 16 12.87 15.75 -10.33
N GLN A 17 13.40 16.43 -9.31
CA GLN A 17 13.97 17.76 -9.51
C GLN A 17 15.13 17.71 -10.50
N ARG A 18 16.04 16.76 -10.35
CA ARG A 18 17.13 16.55 -11.31
C ARG A 18 16.61 16.30 -12.74
N ALA A 19 15.62 15.42 -12.90
CA ALA A 19 15.04 15.14 -14.21
C ALA A 19 14.38 16.38 -14.85
N ILE A 20 13.83 17.30 -14.05
CA ILE A 20 13.34 18.60 -14.53
C ILE A 20 14.50 19.46 -15.00
N ASP A 21 15.53 19.61 -14.17
CA ASP A 21 16.70 20.45 -14.45
C ASP A 21 17.46 19.97 -15.71
N GLU A 22 17.48 18.65 -15.94
CA GLU A 22 18.13 18.01 -17.09
C GLU A 22 17.19 17.85 -18.31
N GLY A 23 15.92 18.25 -18.19
CA GLY A 23 14.94 18.18 -19.29
C GLY A 23 14.48 16.77 -19.67
N TRP A 24 14.65 15.80 -18.77
CA TRP A 24 14.29 14.39 -18.97
C TRP A 24 12.80 14.14 -18.80
N ARG A 25 12.02 14.54 -19.81
CA ARG A 25 10.55 14.54 -19.74
C ARG A 25 9.92 13.18 -19.40
N GLY A 26 10.43 12.10 -19.99
CA GLY A 26 9.97 10.74 -19.71
C GLY A 26 10.26 10.29 -18.26
N GLU A 27 11.41 10.67 -17.71
CA GLU A 27 11.76 10.39 -16.31
C GLU A 27 10.86 11.17 -15.36
N VAL A 28 10.55 12.44 -15.65
CA VAL A 28 9.60 13.23 -14.85
C VAL A 28 8.23 12.56 -14.81
N GLU A 29 7.71 12.11 -15.95
CA GLU A 29 6.42 11.42 -16.03
C GLU A 29 6.41 10.10 -15.23
N GLY A 30 7.47 9.30 -15.35
CA GLY A 30 7.64 8.05 -14.60
C GLY A 30 7.77 8.27 -13.09
N LEU A 31 8.52 9.30 -12.68
CA LEU A 31 8.69 9.68 -11.27
C LEU A 31 7.39 10.22 -10.68
N ASP A 32 6.62 11.01 -11.43
CA ASP A 32 5.30 11.50 -11.00
C ASP A 32 4.31 10.35 -10.78
N LEU A 33 4.29 9.37 -11.68
CA LEU A 33 3.47 8.17 -11.50
C LEU A 33 3.89 7.38 -10.25
N THR A 34 5.20 7.18 -10.07
CA THR A 34 5.75 6.44 -8.94
C THR A 34 5.46 7.13 -7.60
N LEU A 35 5.61 8.45 -7.54
CA LEU A 35 5.28 9.27 -6.36
C LEU A 35 3.80 9.13 -5.98
N ARG A 36 2.87 9.12 -6.97
CA ARG A 36 1.45 8.87 -6.70
C ARG A 36 1.23 7.51 -6.04
N PHE A 37 1.84 6.44 -6.57
CA PHE A 37 1.71 5.10 -5.97
C PHE A 37 2.34 5.02 -4.58
N LEU A 38 3.50 5.64 -4.37
CA LEU A 38 4.17 5.65 -3.06
C LEU A 38 3.30 6.32 -2.00
N ARG A 39 2.70 7.47 -2.30
CA ARG A 39 1.80 8.18 -1.38
C ARG A 39 0.58 7.33 -1.01
N SER A 40 -0.01 6.65 -1.99
CA SER A 40 -1.10 5.69 -1.74
C SER A 40 -0.64 4.55 -0.82
N LYS A 41 0.54 3.96 -1.08
CA LYS A 41 1.12 2.89 -0.25
C LYS A 41 1.37 3.38 1.19
N ARG A 42 1.82 4.62 1.35
CA ARG A 42 2.09 5.24 2.65
C ARG A 42 0.81 5.40 3.47
N ILE A 43 -0.27 5.90 2.85
CA ILE A 43 -1.59 5.96 3.49
C ILE A 43 -2.07 4.57 3.92
N GLN A 44 -1.94 3.57 3.04
CA GLN A 44 -2.31 2.20 3.36
C GLN A 44 -1.47 1.63 4.52
N ALA A 45 -0.17 1.88 4.54
CA ALA A 45 0.72 1.44 5.61
C ALA A 45 0.39 2.11 6.95
N HIS A 46 0.06 3.40 6.95
CA HIS A 46 -0.40 4.09 8.15
C HIS A 46 -1.72 3.53 8.67
N ARG A 47 -2.69 3.29 7.77
CA ARG A 47 -3.96 2.66 8.15
C ARG A 47 -3.73 1.29 8.77
N ALA A 48 -2.95 0.43 8.11
CA ALA A 48 -2.63 -0.91 8.60
C ALA A 48 -1.94 -0.88 9.97
N ALA A 49 -1.01 0.06 10.18
CA ALA A 49 -0.36 0.25 11.47
C ALA A 49 -1.32 0.73 12.57
N ALA A 50 -2.32 1.54 12.21
CA ALA A 50 -3.32 2.05 13.15
C ALA A 50 -4.40 1.02 13.51
N THR A 51 -4.83 0.17 12.57
CA THR A 51 -5.92 -0.80 12.81
C THR A 51 -5.54 -2.02 13.65
N GLY A 52 -4.26 -2.20 14.01
CA GLY A 52 -3.81 -3.36 14.79
C GLY A 52 -4.12 -4.69 14.08
N ARG A 53 -3.71 -5.80 14.70
CA ARG A 53 -4.04 -7.15 14.21
C ARG A 53 -5.44 -7.51 14.70
N VAL A 54 -6.38 -7.75 13.78
CA VAL A 54 -7.72 -8.26 14.11
C VAL A 54 -7.73 -9.77 13.88
N GLU A 55 -7.99 -10.53 14.95
CA GLU A 55 -8.22 -11.97 14.87
C GLU A 55 -9.66 -12.23 14.38
N LEU A 56 -9.80 -12.69 13.14
CA LEU A 56 -11.12 -12.92 12.52
C LEU A 56 -11.76 -14.27 12.91
N GLY A 57 -11.05 -15.11 13.67
CA GLY A 57 -11.47 -16.48 13.98
C GLY A 57 -11.47 -17.41 12.75
N MET A 58 -11.66 -18.71 12.98
CA MET A 58 -11.85 -19.69 11.89
C MET A 58 -13.35 -19.84 11.59
N PRO A 59 -13.78 -19.75 10.32
CA PRO A 59 -15.18 -19.93 9.97
C PRO A 59 -15.62 -21.38 10.28
N THR A 60 -16.59 -21.54 11.17
CA THR A 60 -17.20 -22.85 11.44
C THR A 60 -18.25 -23.15 10.39
N LEU A 61 -17.97 -24.09 9.50
CA LEU A 61 -18.96 -24.66 8.59
C LEU A 61 -19.98 -25.46 9.42
N SER A 62 -21.15 -24.87 9.66
CA SER A 62 -22.25 -25.56 10.33
C SER A 62 -22.74 -26.70 9.41
N ARG A 63 -22.37 -27.94 9.73
CA ARG A 63 -22.76 -29.12 8.96
C ARG A 63 -24.25 -29.37 9.23
N HIS A 64 -25.11 -28.89 8.34
CA HIS A 64 -26.55 -29.14 8.41
C HIS A 64 -26.79 -30.65 8.41
N ARG A 65 -27.12 -31.22 9.58
CA ARG A 65 -27.50 -32.63 9.72
C ARG A 65 -28.92 -32.78 9.15
N PRO A 66 -29.16 -33.58 8.10
CA PRO A 66 -30.52 -33.82 7.66
C PRO A 66 -31.25 -34.61 8.76
N GLY A 67 -32.39 -34.08 9.22
CA GLY A 67 -33.24 -34.76 10.19
C GLY A 67 -33.71 -36.09 9.64
N HIS A 68 -33.40 -37.18 10.33
CA HIS A 68 -34.17 -38.42 10.21
C HIS A 68 -35.44 -38.24 11.04
N GLY A 69 -36.55 -37.96 10.36
CA GLY A 69 -37.90 -38.14 10.89
C GLY A 69 -38.41 -39.51 10.47
N ALA A 70 -38.86 -40.27 11.46
CA ALA A 70 -39.38 -41.64 11.39
C ALA A 70 -40.75 -41.73 10.71
#